data_AF-A0A6P8HFJ1-F1
#
_entry.id   AF-A0A6P8HFJ1-F1
#
_cell.length_a   1.000
_cell.length_b   1.000
_cell.length_c   1.000
_cell.angle_alpha   90.00
_cell.angle_beta   90.00
_cell.angle_gamma   90.00
#
_symmetry.space_group_name_H-M   'P 1'
#
loop_
_entity.id
_entity.type
_entity.pdbx_description
1 polymer ?
#
loop_
_entity_poly.entity_id
_entity_poly.type
_entity_poly.pdbx_seq_one_letter_code
_entity_poly.pdbx_strand_id
1 'polypeptide(L)'
;MAAVLGRLVNSTCRRSVGLITQSRWAYTVEKEPMKSSVTFISEPKEGQEEQDIPPYVTRYSSRGFRIKNVKVFGSVAIVPDNFFHWKIHNPNDITPESLKLFTLMDPSIEILVIGTGDKIVQLSPEVHSHLKENKIMLEVQDTRNAAATFNFLLEEERLVGAALIPPHTEKS
;
A
#
# COMPACT_ATOMS: atom_id res chain seq x y z
N MET A 1 -1.03 20.43 77.66
CA MET A 1 -1.38 19.14 77.03
C MET A 1 -0.33 18.89 75.95
N ALA A 2 0.85 18.32 76.25
CA ALA A 2 1.18 16.87 76.20
C ALA A 2 0.74 16.22 74.86
N ALA A 3 1.52 15.45 74.08
CA ALA A 3 2.87 14.85 74.13
C ALA A 3 3.18 14.37 72.67
N VAL A 4 4.34 14.61 72.05
CA VAL A 4 5.59 13.81 72.04
C VAL A 4 5.60 12.54 71.13
N LEU A 5 6.64 12.45 70.27
CA LEU A 5 7.27 11.29 69.58
C LEU A 5 6.49 10.64 68.41
N GLY A 6 7.09 10.43 67.23
CA GLY A 6 8.38 9.79 67.00
C GLY A 6 9.16 10.21 65.75
N ARG A 7 10.38 9.69 65.73
CA ARG A 7 11.60 10.11 65.03
C ARG A 7 11.86 9.36 63.71
N LEU A 8 12.47 10.07 62.75
CA LEU A 8 13.68 9.75 61.94
C LEU A 8 13.69 8.42 61.12
N VAL A 9 14.31 8.27 59.94
CA VAL A 9 15.50 8.90 59.32
C VAL A 9 15.39 8.80 57.77
N ASN A 10 16.02 9.76 57.10
CA ASN A 10 16.44 9.86 55.70
C ASN A 10 16.75 8.58 54.91
N SER A 11 16.47 8.66 53.61
CA SER A 11 17.49 8.35 52.59
C SER A 11 17.23 9.16 51.32
N THR A 12 18.15 10.08 51.02
CA THR A 12 18.32 10.74 49.72
C THR A 12 18.52 9.72 48.59
N CYS A 13 17.83 9.91 47.47
CA CYS A 13 18.28 9.40 46.18
C CYS A 13 18.26 10.53 45.15
N ARG A 14 19.44 10.84 44.61
CA ARG A 14 19.71 11.81 43.54
C ARG A 14 19.74 11.07 42.19
N ARG A 15 19.59 11.87 41.11
CA ARG A 15 19.81 11.57 39.67
C ARG A 15 18.57 10.99 38.97
N SER A 16 18.26 11.30 37.72
CA SER A 16 18.84 12.15 36.67
C SER A 16 17.79 12.27 35.57
N VAL A 17 17.78 13.38 34.84
CA VAL A 17 17.04 13.52 33.57
C VAL A 17 17.59 12.49 32.58
N GLY A 18 16.71 11.59 32.10
CA GLY A 18 17.02 10.55 31.13
C GLY A 18 16.12 10.68 29.91
N LEU A 19 16.74 10.69 28.75
CA LEU A 19 16.19 10.96 27.42
C LEU A 19 15.12 9.95 26.99
N ILE A 20 14.17 10.47 26.22
CA ILE A 20 13.28 9.73 25.33
C ILE A 20 14.12 8.84 24.42
N THR A 21 13.91 7.52 24.45
CA THR A 21 14.11 6.67 23.26
C THR A 21 13.09 5.54 23.23
N GLN A 22 12.25 5.62 22.20
CA GLN A 22 11.40 4.57 21.67
C GLN A 22 12.26 3.32 21.37
N SER A 23 11.85 2.15 21.82
CA SER A 23 12.37 0.86 21.35
C SER A 23 11.16 -0.07 21.17
N ARG A 24 10.57 -0.08 19.97
CA ARG A 24 10.93 -0.98 18.85
C ARG A 24 11.07 -2.41 19.36
N TRP A 25 9.95 -3.10 19.48
CA TRP A 25 9.92 -4.54 19.71
C TRP A 25 10.46 -5.21 18.45
N ALA A 26 11.73 -5.60 18.50
CA ALA A 26 12.37 -6.47 17.53
C ALA A 26 11.93 -7.91 17.82
N TYR A 27 11.05 -8.45 16.99
CA TYR A 27 10.77 -9.89 17.00
C TYR A 27 12.02 -10.63 16.53
N THR A 28 12.69 -11.31 17.46
CA THR A 28 13.80 -12.21 17.16
C THR A 28 13.22 -13.58 16.84
N VAL A 29 13.14 -13.91 15.55
CA VAL A 29 12.85 -15.28 15.10
C VAL A 29 14.18 -16.00 15.01
N GLU A 30 14.46 -16.86 15.99
CA GLU A 30 15.57 -17.81 15.92
C GLU A 30 15.33 -18.77 14.74
N LYS A 31 16.20 -18.67 13.73
CA LYS A 31 16.20 -19.53 12.55
C LYS A 31 17.01 -20.80 12.87
N GLU A 32 16.35 -21.94 12.90
CA GLU A 32 16.98 -23.21 12.50
C GLU A 32 16.19 -23.81 11.32
N PRO A 33 16.78 -23.99 10.13
CA PRO A 33 16.03 -24.46 8.98
C PRO A 33 15.85 -25.98 9.02
N MET A 34 14.60 -26.40 9.02
CA MET A 34 14.17 -27.73 8.60
C MET A 34 14.58 -27.92 7.12
N LYS A 35 15.74 -28.55 6.86
CA LYS A 35 16.26 -28.76 5.52
C LYS A 35 15.47 -29.86 4.81
N SER A 36 14.55 -29.50 3.93
CA SER A 36 14.14 -30.35 2.81
C SER A 36 14.99 -29.98 1.60
N SER A 37 15.83 -30.90 1.14
CA SER A 37 16.60 -30.71 -0.09
C SER A 37 15.66 -30.81 -1.28
N VAL A 38 15.45 -29.70 -1.97
CA VAL A 38 14.86 -29.69 -3.31
C VAL A 38 15.98 -29.37 -4.29
N THR A 39 16.40 -30.37 -5.06
CA THR A 39 17.34 -30.17 -6.17
C THR A 39 16.54 -29.62 -7.34
N PHE A 40 16.59 -28.30 -7.55
CA PHE A 40 16.02 -27.71 -8.75
C PHE A 40 16.95 -27.97 -9.93
N ILE A 41 16.44 -28.70 -10.93
CA ILE A 41 17.08 -28.90 -12.23
C ILE A 41 16.82 -27.63 -13.06
N SER A 42 17.51 -26.56 -12.71
CA SER A 42 17.75 -25.40 -13.59
C SER A 42 18.68 -24.43 -12.88
N GLU A 43 19.69 -23.97 -13.63
CA GLU A 43 20.60 -22.94 -13.18
C GLU A 43 19.79 -21.70 -12.78
N PRO A 44 19.96 -21.19 -11.54
CA PRO A 44 19.37 -19.92 -11.18
C PRO A 44 20.00 -18.87 -12.08
N LYS A 45 19.18 -18.12 -12.81
CA LYS A 45 19.67 -16.92 -13.49
C LYS A 45 20.10 -15.94 -12.40
N GLU A 46 21.38 -15.99 -12.02
CA GLU A 46 22.05 -14.99 -11.21
C GLU A 46 21.82 -13.61 -11.84
N GLY A 47 21.37 -12.65 -11.03
CA GLY A 47 21.35 -11.23 -11.38
C GLY A 47 20.00 -10.55 -11.51
N GLN A 48 18.91 -11.07 -10.95
CA GLN A 48 17.79 -10.19 -10.58
C GLN A 48 17.97 -9.80 -9.12
N GLU A 49 18.71 -8.72 -8.91
CA GLU A 49 18.60 -7.98 -7.67
C GLU A 49 17.11 -7.70 -7.47
N GLU A 50 16.55 -8.21 -6.39
CA GLU A 50 15.24 -7.81 -5.87
C GLU A 50 15.41 -6.38 -5.33
N GLN A 51 15.74 -5.45 -6.24
CA GLN A 51 15.64 -4.03 -5.98
C GLN A 51 14.16 -3.79 -5.72
N ASP A 52 13.85 -3.18 -4.59
CA ASP A 52 12.50 -2.80 -4.20
C ASP A 52 12.02 -1.67 -5.12
N ILE A 53 11.73 -2.04 -6.37
CA ILE A 53 11.27 -1.10 -7.39
C ILE A 53 9.79 -0.85 -7.09
N PRO A 54 9.40 0.42 -6.85
CA PRO A 54 8.01 0.77 -6.65
C PRO A 54 7.16 0.33 -7.85
N PRO A 55 5.85 0.05 -7.67
CA PRO A 55 4.98 -0.46 -8.72
C PRO A 55 4.61 0.58 -9.80
N TYR A 56 5.59 1.23 -10.41
CA TYR A 56 5.41 2.22 -11.47
C TYR A 56 4.66 1.65 -12.66
N VAL A 57 3.67 2.40 -13.12
CA VAL A 57 2.94 2.11 -14.36
C VAL A 57 3.73 2.75 -15.52
N THR A 58 4.45 1.92 -16.26
CA THR A 58 5.34 2.38 -17.35
C THR A 58 4.63 2.50 -18.69
N ARG A 59 3.69 1.59 -18.97
CA ARG A 59 2.95 1.55 -20.24
C ARG A 59 1.56 0.96 -20.00
N TYR A 60 0.61 1.39 -20.81
CA TYR A 60 -0.73 0.80 -20.90
C TYR A 60 -1.05 0.47 -22.36
N SER A 61 -2.01 -0.44 -22.55
CA SER A 61 -2.51 -0.93 -23.83
C SER A 61 -3.97 -1.30 -23.66
N SER A 62 -4.65 -1.65 -24.76
CA SER A 62 -6.04 -2.11 -24.69
C SER A 62 -6.22 -3.40 -23.90
N ARG A 63 -5.13 -4.17 -23.78
CA ARG A 63 -5.13 -5.47 -23.11
C ARG A 63 -4.71 -5.40 -21.65
N GLY A 64 -4.21 -4.28 -21.16
CA GLY A 64 -3.67 -4.16 -19.80
C GLY A 64 -2.44 -3.25 -19.69
N PHE A 65 -1.61 -3.52 -18.69
CA PHE A 65 -0.59 -2.62 -18.18
C PHE A 65 0.81 -3.24 -18.13
N ARG A 66 1.83 -2.40 -18.02
CA ARG A 66 3.20 -2.79 -17.70
C ARG A 66 3.62 -2.15 -16.38
N ILE A 67 3.74 -2.97 -15.34
CA ILE A 67 4.00 -2.57 -13.95
C ILE A 67 5.25 -3.32 -13.47
N LYS A 68 6.22 -2.66 -12.83
CA LYS A 68 7.52 -3.25 -12.46
C LYS A 68 8.20 -4.00 -13.62
N ASN A 69 8.07 -3.49 -14.85
CA ASN A 69 8.53 -4.15 -16.07
C ASN A 69 7.86 -5.52 -16.40
N VAL A 70 6.82 -5.89 -15.65
CA VAL A 70 5.97 -7.08 -15.87
C VAL A 70 4.72 -6.67 -16.64
N LYS A 71 4.29 -7.51 -17.59
CA LYS A 71 3.06 -7.28 -18.36
C LYS A 71 1.88 -7.94 -17.64
N VAL A 72 0.87 -7.15 -17.31
CA VAL A 72 -0.36 -7.58 -16.64
C VAL A 72 -1.54 -7.39 -17.60
N PHE A 73 -2.41 -8.37 -17.70
CA PHE A 73 -3.58 -8.33 -18.57
C PHE A 73 -4.85 -7.94 -17.80
N GLY A 74 -5.69 -7.12 -18.42
CA GLY A 74 -6.92 -6.62 -17.84
C GLY A 74 -6.70 -5.52 -16.80
N SER A 75 -7.69 -5.37 -15.93
CA SER A 75 -7.70 -4.36 -14.88
C SER A 75 -6.83 -4.77 -13.69
N VAL A 76 -6.28 -3.77 -13.02
CA VAL A 76 -5.29 -3.97 -11.97
C VAL A 76 -5.58 -3.08 -10.77
N ALA A 77 -5.41 -3.65 -9.58
CA ALA A 77 -5.41 -2.93 -8.32
C ALA A 77 -3.96 -2.89 -7.82
N ILE A 78 -3.43 -1.69 -7.67
CA ILE A 78 -2.07 -1.43 -7.22
C ILE A 78 -2.15 -0.90 -5.79
N VAL A 79 -1.43 -1.54 -4.89
CA VAL A 79 -1.21 -1.13 -3.51
C VAL A 79 0.29 -0.77 -3.37
N PRO A 80 0.74 -0.12 -2.29
CA PRO A 80 2.09 0.45 -2.21
C PRO A 80 3.22 -0.50 -2.63
N ASP A 81 3.20 -1.74 -2.14
CA ASP A 81 4.28 -2.69 -2.41
C ASP A 81 3.97 -3.67 -3.55
N ASN A 82 2.67 -3.86 -3.87
CA ASN A 82 2.18 -4.99 -4.66
C ASN A 82 1.09 -4.59 -5.66
N PHE A 83 0.79 -5.47 -6.61
CA PHE A 83 -0.34 -5.29 -7.52
C PHE A 83 -1.09 -6.62 -7.72
N PHE A 84 -2.40 -6.51 -7.97
CA PHE A 84 -3.32 -7.63 -8.08
C PHE A 84 -4.21 -7.47 -9.30
N HIS A 85 -4.63 -8.60 -9.87
CA HIS A 85 -5.71 -8.58 -10.86
C HIS A 85 -7.00 -8.11 -10.21
N TRP A 86 -7.63 -7.12 -10.81
CA TRP A 86 -8.90 -6.59 -10.35
C TRP A 86 -10.02 -7.12 -11.24
N LYS A 87 -11.00 -7.81 -10.62
CA LYS A 87 -12.11 -8.47 -11.31
C LYS A 87 -13.21 -7.48 -11.72
N ILE A 88 -12.83 -6.41 -12.41
CA ILE A 88 -13.74 -5.37 -12.92
C ILE A 88 -13.33 -5.06 -14.35
N HIS A 89 -14.25 -5.13 -15.30
CA HIS A 89 -13.98 -4.84 -16.70
C HIS A 89 -14.60 -3.52 -17.17
N ASN A 90 -15.73 -3.13 -16.58
CA ASN A 90 -16.42 -1.89 -16.89
C ASN A 90 -16.40 -0.94 -15.69
N PRO A 91 -16.19 0.37 -15.88
CA PRO A 91 -16.24 1.34 -14.79
C PRO A 91 -17.60 1.40 -14.06
N ASN A 92 -18.70 0.98 -14.69
CA ASN A 92 -20.01 0.93 -14.04
C ASN A 92 -20.14 -0.22 -13.01
N ASP A 93 -19.26 -1.21 -13.08
CA ASP A 93 -19.27 -2.36 -12.15
C ASP A 93 -18.49 -2.05 -10.85
N ILE A 94 -17.98 -0.83 -10.69
CA ILE A 94 -17.24 -0.43 -9.51
C ILE A 94 -18.21 -0.26 -8.33
N THR A 95 -18.08 -1.14 -7.34
CA THR A 95 -18.89 -1.16 -6.12
C THR A 95 -18.00 -0.99 -4.89
N PRO A 96 -18.56 -0.63 -3.73
CA PRO A 96 -17.81 -0.62 -2.48
C PRO A 96 -17.10 -1.96 -2.19
N GLU A 97 -17.74 -3.07 -2.55
CA GLU A 97 -17.18 -4.42 -2.38
C GLU A 97 -15.94 -4.65 -3.25
N SER A 98 -15.93 -4.14 -4.49
CA SER A 98 -14.78 -4.29 -5.38
C SER A 98 -13.57 -3.47 -4.96
N LEU A 99 -13.76 -2.45 -4.10
CA LEU A 99 -12.71 -1.59 -3.54
C LEU A 99 -12.28 -1.97 -2.12
N LYS A 100 -12.89 -3.01 -1.54
CA LYS A 100 -12.62 -3.46 -0.17
C LYS A 100 -11.16 -3.85 0.07
N LEU A 101 -10.44 -4.25 -0.97
CA LEU A 101 -9.00 -4.50 -0.89
C LEU A 101 -8.25 -3.28 -0.32
N PHE A 102 -8.59 -2.07 -0.76
CA PHE A 102 -7.90 -0.84 -0.38
C PHE A 102 -8.21 -0.40 1.06
N THR A 103 -9.40 -0.72 1.57
CA THR A 103 -9.82 -0.37 2.93
C THR A 103 -9.28 -1.32 3.99
N LEU A 104 -8.80 -2.50 3.58
CA LEU A 104 -8.23 -3.53 4.46
C LEU A 104 -6.71 -3.44 4.60
N MET A 105 -6.05 -2.55 3.86
CA MET A 105 -4.59 -2.42 3.89
C MET A 105 -4.09 -1.83 5.22
N ASP A 106 -2.96 -2.34 5.70
CA ASP A 106 -2.17 -1.78 6.78
C ASP A 106 -0.72 -1.62 6.29
N PRO A 107 -0.19 -0.39 6.17
CA PRO A 107 -0.79 0.89 6.54
C PRO A 107 -1.98 1.30 5.66
N SER A 108 -2.88 2.13 6.19
CA SER A 108 -4.07 2.61 5.48
C SER A 108 -3.72 3.53 4.31
N ILE A 109 -4.32 3.31 3.15
CA ILE A 109 -4.13 4.15 1.96
C ILE A 109 -4.80 5.52 2.18
N GLU A 110 -4.08 6.60 1.89
CA GLU A 110 -4.58 7.97 1.98
C GLU A 110 -5.32 8.41 0.73
N ILE A 111 -4.80 8.03 -0.45
CA ILE A 111 -5.32 8.43 -1.75
C ILE A 111 -5.52 7.20 -2.62
N LEU A 112 -6.72 7.05 -3.16
CA LEU A 112 -7.04 6.05 -4.16
C LEU A 112 -7.32 6.73 -5.50
N VAL A 113 -6.50 6.42 -6.50
CA VAL A 113 -6.67 6.88 -7.87
C VAL A 113 -7.38 5.82 -8.70
N ILE A 114 -8.54 6.15 -9.25
CA ILE A 114 -9.33 5.25 -10.10
C ILE A 114 -9.23 5.70 -11.56
N GLY A 115 -8.76 4.79 -12.41
CA GLY A 115 -8.71 4.95 -13.86
C GLY A 115 -9.87 4.21 -14.53
N THR A 116 -10.83 4.95 -15.08
CA THR A 116 -12.08 4.38 -15.64
C THR A 116 -12.01 3.96 -17.12
N GLY A 117 -10.81 3.91 -17.72
CA GLY A 117 -10.61 3.59 -19.13
C GLY A 117 -10.36 4.83 -19.99
N ASP A 118 -11.03 4.94 -21.14
CA ASP A 118 -10.83 6.02 -22.12
C ASP A 118 -11.35 7.39 -21.65
N LYS A 119 -12.38 7.40 -20.81
CA LYS A 119 -13.07 8.61 -20.35
C LYS A 119 -13.37 8.49 -18.86
N ILE A 120 -13.48 9.65 -18.23
CA ILE A 120 -13.93 9.76 -16.84
C ILE A 120 -15.40 9.35 -16.78
N VAL A 121 -15.71 8.43 -15.86
CA VAL A 121 -17.07 7.99 -15.55
C VAL A 121 -17.39 8.38 -14.12
N GLN A 122 -18.58 8.92 -13.88
CA GLN A 122 -19.03 9.23 -12.53
C GLN A 122 -19.35 7.94 -11.78
N LEU A 123 -18.71 7.75 -10.63
CA LEU A 123 -18.92 6.57 -9.78
C LEU A 123 -20.20 6.69 -8.97
N SER A 124 -20.67 5.57 -8.43
CA SER A 124 -21.86 5.56 -7.59
C SER A 124 -21.62 6.38 -6.30
N PRO A 125 -22.64 7.09 -5.78
CA PRO A 125 -22.51 7.83 -4.52
C PRO A 125 -22.12 6.92 -3.33
N GLU A 126 -22.48 5.65 -3.39
CA GLU A 126 -22.12 4.64 -2.39
C GLU A 126 -20.61 4.42 -2.31
N VAL A 127 -19.91 4.40 -3.45
CA VAL A 127 -18.44 4.31 -3.50
C VAL A 127 -17.79 5.52 -2.82
N HIS A 128 -18.29 6.73 -3.11
CA HIS A 128 -17.80 7.95 -2.48
C HIS A 128 -17.98 7.92 -0.95
N SER A 129 -19.17 7.53 -0.48
CA SER A 129 -19.45 7.42 0.96
C SER A 129 -18.57 6.36 1.62
N HIS A 130 -18.43 5.19 1.00
CA HIS A 130 -17.61 4.09 1.53
C HIS A 130 -16.16 4.50 1.72
N LEU A 131 -15.54 5.14 0.73
CA LEU A 131 -14.13 5.57 0.84
C LEU A 131 -13.96 6.72 1.85
N LYS A 132 -14.93 7.65 1.90
CA LYS A 132 -14.93 8.74 2.86
C LYS A 132 -14.99 8.23 4.32
N GLU A 133 -15.81 7.22 4.59
CA GLU A 133 -15.89 6.57 5.91
C GLU A 133 -14.55 5.93 6.32
N ASN A 134 -13.82 5.39 5.35
CA ASN A 134 -12.48 4.82 5.53
C ASN A 134 -11.36 5.88 5.48
N LYS A 135 -11.69 7.18 5.41
CA LYS A 135 -10.75 8.31 5.33
C LYS A 135 -9.81 8.28 4.11
N ILE A 136 -10.26 7.64 3.03
CA ILE A 136 -9.51 7.55 1.78
C ILE A 136 -10.00 8.65 0.83
N MET A 137 -9.09 9.48 0.34
CA MET A 137 -9.37 10.47 -0.71
C MET A 137 -9.52 9.76 -2.05
N LEU A 138 -10.61 10.03 -2.77
CA LEU A 138 -10.90 9.40 -4.05
C LEU A 138 -10.64 10.37 -5.21
N GLU A 139 -9.75 9.98 -6.12
CA GLU A 139 -9.48 10.69 -7.38
C GLU A 139 -9.93 9.84 -8.57
N VAL A 140 -10.85 10.36 -9.39
CA VAL A 140 -11.39 9.63 -10.56
C VAL A 140 -10.93 10.32 -11.84
N GLN A 141 -10.20 9.60 -12.67
CA GLN A 141 -9.62 10.10 -13.92
C GLN A 141 -9.72 9.05 -15.03
N ASP A 142 -9.45 9.45 -16.28
CA ASP A 142 -9.17 8.48 -17.33
C ASP A 142 -7.86 7.73 -17.03
N THR A 143 -7.70 6.53 -17.56
CA THR A 143 -6.60 5.64 -17.18
C THR A 143 -5.21 6.20 -17.46
N ARG A 144 -5.07 7.05 -18.49
CA ARG A 144 -3.80 7.69 -18.82
C ARG A 144 -3.41 8.71 -17.74
N ASN A 145 -4.33 9.60 -17.42
CA ASN A 145 -4.10 10.62 -16.39
C ASN A 145 -3.98 9.97 -15.01
N ALA A 146 -4.80 8.97 -14.71
CA ALA A 146 -4.73 8.19 -13.47
C ALA A 146 -3.36 7.53 -13.27
N ALA A 147 -2.79 6.91 -14.30
CA ALA A 147 -1.47 6.30 -14.22
C ALA A 147 -0.37 7.34 -13.97
N ALA A 148 -0.45 8.52 -14.59
CA ALA A 148 0.51 9.60 -14.35
C ALA A 148 0.38 10.17 -12.94
N THR A 149 -0.84 10.45 -12.47
CA THR A 149 -1.13 10.92 -11.12
C THR A 149 -0.65 9.92 -10.07
N PHE A 150 -0.90 8.62 -10.28
CA PHE A 150 -0.43 7.57 -9.40
C PHE A 150 1.10 7.55 -9.30
N ASN A 151 1.80 7.57 -10.44
CA ASN A 151 3.27 7.57 -10.45
C ASN A 151 3.84 8.79 -9.72
N PHE A 152 3.24 9.98 -9.92
CA PHE A 152 3.65 11.19 -9.22
C PHE A 152 3.46 11.08 -7.70
N LEU A 153 2.29 10.61 -7.24
CA LEU A 153 2.03 10.43 -5.81
C LEU A 153 2.91 9.35 -5.17
N LEU A 154 3.28 8.33 -5.96
CA LEU A 154 4.21 7.28 -5.55
C LEU A 154 5.63 7.84 -5.39
N GLU A 155 6.07 8.73 -6.29
CA GLU A 155 7.35 9.46 -6.17
C GLU A 155 7.39 10.41 -4.96
N GLU A 156 6.24 10.97 -4.56
CA GLU A 156 6.11 11.75 -3.33
C GLU A 156 6.12 10.88 -2.04
N GLU A 157 6.36 9.58 -2.16
CA GLU A 157 6.37 8.61 -1.04
C GLU A 157 5.07 8.62 -0.22
N ARG A 158 3.95 8.90 -0.88
CA ARG A 158 2.63 8.90 -0.24
C ARG A 158 2.03 7.51 -0.22
N LEU A 159 1.15 7.24 0.75
CA LEU A 159 0.36 6.02 0.81
C LEU A 159 -0.77 6.08 -0.23
N VAL A 160 -0.41 5.79 -1.49
CA VAL A 160 -1.31 5.82 -2.64
C VAL A 160 -1.65 4.41 -3.11
N GLY A 161 -2.91 4.21 -3.47
CA GLY A 161 -3.39 3.04 -4.21
C GLY A 161 -3.91 3.47 -5.58
N ALA A 162 -3.93 2.53 -6.53
CA ALA A 162 -4.58 2.75 -7.83
C ALA A 162 -5.46 1.58 -8.24
N ALA A 163 -6.61 1.87 -8.85
CA ALA A 163 -7.46 0.88 -9.48
C ALA A 163 -7.64 1.28 -10.96
N LEU A 164 -7.00 0.56 -11.87
CA LEU A 164 -6.90 0.95 -13.27
C LEU A 164 -7.61 -0.07 -14.18
N ILE A 165 -8.53 0.43 -15.01
CA ILE A 165 -9.18 -0.32 -16.09
C ILE A 165 -8.45 0.01 -17.39
N PRO A 166 -8.04 -0.98 -18.21
CA PRO A 166 -7.38 -0.69 -19.48
C PRO A 166 -8.32 0.10 -20.41
N PRO A 167 -7.83 1.12 -21.12
CA PRO A 167 -8.64 1.84 -22.10
C PRO A 167 -8.97 0.93 -23.29
N HIS A 168 -10.08 1.13 -23.98
CA HIS A 168 -10.39 0.38 -25.18
C HIS A 168 -9.59 0.86 -26.40
N THR A 169 -9.16 2.12 -26.40
CA THR A 169 -8.45 2.73 -27.53
C THR A 169 -6.94 2.75 -27.29
N GLU A 170 -6.18 2.05 -28.12
CA GLU A 170 -4.72 2.22 -28.17
C GLU A 170 -4.40 3.51 -28.94
N LYS A 171 -3.72 4.47 -28.30
CA LYS A 171 -3.12 5.58 -29.06
C LYS A 171 -1.69 5.18 -29.42
N SER A 172 -1.45 4.99 -30.72
CA SER A 172 -0.13 4.80 -31.34
C SER A 172 0.78 5.99 -31.13
#